data_AF-A0A1Q5FGS4-F1
#
_entry.id   AF-A0A1Q5FGS4-F1
#
_cell.length_a   1.000
_cell.length_b   1.000
_cell.length_c   1.000
_cell.angle_alpha   90.00
_cell.angle_beta   90.00
_cell.angle_gamma   90.00
#
_symmetry.space_group_name_H-M   'P 1'
#
loop_
_entity.id
_entity.type
_entity.pdbx_description
1 polymer ?
#
loop_
_entity_poly.entity_id
_entity_poly.type
_entity_poly.pdbx_seq_one_letter_code
_entity_poly.pdbx_strand_id
1 'polypeptide(L)' 'MIIHFVGGPLAGLKLATTEGPWAGSRFSTEGAAEWTLYLPVYRDPVTGAVMAEARATAMRRR' A
#
# COMPACT_ATOMS: atom_id res chain seq x y z
N MET A 1 -10.08 9.37 2.87
CA MET A 1 -9.63 9.45 1.45
C MET A 1 -9.41 8.04 0.92
N ILE A 2 -9.43 7.81 -0.40
CA ILE A 2 -9.13 6.48 -1.00
C ILE A 2 -8.02 6.64 -2.03
N ILE A 3 -6.98 5.82 -1.93
CA ILE A 3 -5.91 5.72 -2.94
C ILE A 3 -6.26 4.59 -3.91
N HIS A 4 -6.20 4.88 -5.21
CA HIS A 4 -6.44 3.92 -6.29
C HIS A 4 -5.12 3.55 -6.96
N PHE A 5 -4.80 2.26 -7.01
CA PHE A 5 -3.62 1.78 -7.73
C PHE A 5 -3.95 1.61 -9.22
N VAL A 6 -3.30 2.42 -10.06
CA VAL A 6 -3.61 2.48 -11.51
C VAL A 6 -2.79 1.52 -12.38
N GLY A 7 -1.74 0.89 -11.83
CA GLY A 7 -0.83 0.07 -12.62
C GLY A 7 0.05 -0.86 -11.78
N GLY A 8 0.82 -1.69 -12.48
CA GLY A 8 1.71 -2.68 -11.85
C GLY A 8 0.96 -3.83 -11.16
N PRO A 9 1.64 -4.59 -10.29
CA PRO A 9 1.07 -5.78 -9.63
C PRO A 9 -0.15 -5.52 -8.73
N LEU A 10 -0.44 -4.26 -8.40
CA LEU A 10 -1.57 -3.87 -7.55
C LEU A 10 -2.71 -3.20 -8.31
N ALA A 11 -2.65 -3.15 -9.64
CA ALA A 11 -3.64 -2.44 -10.44
C ALA A 11 -5.07 -2.88 -10.07
N GLY A 12 -5.95 -1.91 -9.81
CA GLY A 12 -7.34 -2.15 -9.43
C GLY A 12 -7.59 -2.30 -7.93
N LEU A 13 -6.55 -2.41 -7.10
CA LEU A 13 -6.70 -2.38 -5.64
C LEU A 13 -6.99 -0.95 -5.14
N LYS A 14 -7.57 -0.87 -3.94
CA LYS A 14 -7.90 0.39 -3.27
C LYS A 14 -7.40 0.36 -1.83
N LEU A 15 -6.80 1.46 -1.38
CA LEU A 15 -6.42 1.66 0.01
C LEU A 15 -7.27 2.77 0.62
N ALA A 16 -8.11 2.41 1.59
CA ALA A 16 -8.83 3.39 2.39
C ALA A 16 -7.86 4.06 3.37
N THR A 17 -7.84 5.39 3.37
CA THR A 17 -7.03 6.21 4.29
C THR A 17 -7.94 7.12 5.12
N THR A 18 -7.49 7.44 6.33
CA THR A 18 -8.15 8.39 7.22
C THR A 18 -7.42 9.74 7.18
N GLU A 19 -7.95 10.76 7.86
CA GLU A 19 -7.23 12.02 8.10
C GLU A 19 -6.14 11.87 9.18
N GLY A 20 -5.94 10.67 9.71
CA GLY A 20 -4.86 10.39 10.64
C GLY A 20 -3.48 10.49 9.96
N PRO A 21 -2.41 10.74 10.74
CA PRO A 21 -1.07 10.89 10.19
C PRO A 21 -0.53 9.61 9.56
N TRP A 22 -1.10 8.44 9.88
CA TRP A 22 -0.68 7.15 9.34
C TRP A 22 -1.88 6.27 8.95
N ALA A 23 -1.79 5.64 7.79
CA ALA A 23 -2.69 4.58 7.34
C ALA A 23 -1.90 3.48 6.62
N GLY A 24 -2.45 2.28 6.49
CA GLY A 24 -1.84 1.26 5.65
C GLY A 24 -2.65 -0.02 5.55
N SER A 25 -2.32 -0.84 4.55
CA SER A 25 -2.90 -2.18 4.40
C SER A 25 -1.89 -3.13 3.79
N ARG A 26 -2.15 -4.42 3.96
CA ARG A 26 -1.42 -5.50 3.28
C ARG A 26 -2.19 -5.93 2.05
N PHE A 27 -1.48 -6.08 0.94
CA PHE A 27 -2.00 -6.61 -0.31
C PHE A 27 -1.20 -7.84 -0.70
N SER A 28 -1.89 -8.87 -1.20
CA SER A 28 -1.26 -10.08 -1.73
C SER A 28 -1.60 -10.21 -3.21
N THR A 29 -0.62 -10.59 -4.02
CA THR A 29 -0.82 -10.93 -5.43
C THR A 29 -0.74 -12.45 -5.58
N GLU A 30 -1.76 -13.10 -6.15
CA GLU A 30 -1.70 -14.52 -6.49
C GLU A 30 -0.75 -14.75 -7.67
N GLY A 31 0.21 -15.68 -7.54
CA GLY A 31 1.19 -15.99 -8.58
C GLY A 31 2.41 -16.78 -8.10
N ALA A 32 3.43 -16.93 -8.95
CA ALA A 32 4.60 -17.79 -8.73
C ALA A 32 5.49 -17.42 -7.51
N ALA A 33 5.28 -16.22 -6.95
CA ALA A 33 5.80 -15.83 -5.65
C ALA A 33 4.66 -15.10 -4.92
N GLU A 34 4.29 -15.63 -3.76
CA GLU A 34 3.35 -14.96 -2.84
C GLU A 34 4.04 -13.69 -2.34
N TRP A 35 3.74 -12.53 -2.92
CA TRP A 35 4.24 -11.25 -2.43
C TRP A 35 3.20 -10.63 -1.52
N THR A 36 3.62 -10.20 -0.33
CA THR A 36 2.83 -9.31 0.52
C THR A 36 3.42 -7.92 0.41
N LEU A 37 2.61 -6.95 0.00
CA LEU A 37 2.97 -5.55 0.01
C LEU A 37 2.30 -4.83 1.18
N TYR A 38 3.09 -4.21 2.04
CA TYR A 38 2.61 -3.26 3.03
C TYR A 38 2.84 -1.84 2.52
N LEU A 39 1.78 -1.03 2.48
CA LEU A 39 1.85 0.38 2.07
C LEU A 39 1.51 1.29 3.25
N PRO A 40 2.48 1.75 4.05
CA PRO A 40 2.27 2.88 4.95
C PRO A 40 2.08 4.16 4.14
N VAL A 41 1.03 4.87 4.46
CA VAL A 41 0.69 6.19 3.96
C VAL A 41 0.82 7.15 5.12
N TYR A 42 1.71 8.13 5.00
CA TYR A 42 1.84 9.23 5.92
C TYR A 42 1.16 10.47 5.35
N ARG A 43 0.39 11.16 6.19
CA ARG A 43 -0.17 12.48 5.88
C ARG A 43 0.56 13.52 6.72
N ASP A 44 1.19 14.47 6.06
CA ASP A 44 1.76 15.63 6.71
C ASP A 44 0.61 16.51 7.26
N PRO A 45 0.52 16.72 8.58
CA PRO A 45 -0.56 17.50 9.18
C PRO A 45 -0.44 19.02 8.91
N VAL A 46 0.74 19.50 8.50
CA VAL A 46 1.03 20.91 8.23
C VAL A 46 0.78 21.23 6.77
N THR A 47 1.33 20.43 5.86
CA THR A 47 1.25 20.70 4.41
C THR A 47 0.08 19.98 3.73
N GLY A 48 -0.46 18.95 4.38
CA GLY A 48 -1.45 18.06 3.79
C GLY A 48 -0.88 17.10 2.75
N ALA A 49 0.44 17.10 2.52
CA ALA A 49 1.08 16.18 1.59
C ALA A 49 0.90 14.72 2.03
N VAL A 50 0.74 13.83 1.06
CA VAL A 50 0.51 12.41 1.27
C VAL A 50 1.69 11.65 0.70
N MET A 51 2.45 11.00 1.59
CA MET A 51 3.61 10.19 1.24
C MET A 51 3.28 8.72 1.41
N ALA A 52 3.70 7.87 0.48
CA ALA A 52 3.51 6.43 0.57
C ALA A 52 4.82 5.71 0.30
N GLU A 53 5.13 4.71 1.12
CA GLU A 53 6.30 3.85 0.92
C GLU A 53 5.84 2.43 0.59
N ALA A 54 6.31 1.83 -0.49
CA ALA A 54 5.96 0.46 -0.85
C ALA A 54 6.95 -0.52 -0.20
N ARG A 55 6.49 -1.33 0.77
CA ARG A 55 7.31 -2.38 1.41
C ARG A 55 6.89 -3.76 0.94
N ALA A 56 7.64 -4.31 -0.01
CA ALA A 56 7.39 -5.62 -0.60
C ALA A 56 8.16 -6.72 0.11
N THR A 57 7.46 -7.78 0.53
CA THR A 57 8.05 -8.98 1.09
C THR A 57 7.61 -10.18 0.28
N ALA A 58 8.56 -10.92 -0.30
CA ALA A 58 8.26 -12.23 -0.87
C ALA A 58 8.14 -13.25 0.26
N MET A 59 7.01 -13.95 0.35
CA MET A 59 6.99 -15.23 1.05
C MET A 59 7.76 -16.24 0.21
N ARG A 60 8.95 -16.59 0.68
CA ARG A 60 9.69 -17.73 0.16
C ARG A 60 8.98 -18.98 0.70
N ARG A 61 8.17 -19.65 -0.13
CA ARG A 61 7.67 -21.00 0.21
C ARG A 61 8.90 -21.90 0.44
N ARG A 62 9.02 -22.47 1.64
CA ARG A 62 10.01 -23.50 1.95
C ARG A 62 9.56 -24.83 1.36
#